data_AF-A0A9P1D1F0-F1
#
_entry.id   AF-A0A9P1D1F0-F1
#
_cell.length_a   1.000
_cell.length_b   1.000
_cell.length_c   1.000
_cell.angle_alpha   90.00
_cell.angle_beta   90.00
_cell.angle_gamma   90.00
#
_symmetry.space_group_name_H-M   'P 1'
#
loop_
_entity.id
_entity.type
_entity.pdbx_description
1 polymer ?
#
loop_
_entity_poly.entity_id
_entity_poly.type
_entity_poly.pdbx_seq_one_letter_code
_entity_poly.pdbx_strand_id
1 'polypeptide(L)'
;MQSSLCFGLIGDSSLYTKRANKKQSPVAKVLRNDYGYTNLHDKVFAGRGLQDIYRFLTGTPQAPPPRFDVLGISYFGNEHVKKPMNEPDQYRQWSKLFTVLRDKPWMRVVFFIGGFSAKYGYCRAYDENMDKIRRWVRNAGFEVVEARNEVQRWELAADDTHFSVECLDELAAFWNKLLLGHSHSFDARAKASTRSKPKRAREPTPPRSLSPSLSTNSTSYDKPWQAHYEEFDAVSSDDEWCNKRHRSDRRQPWEDQAHHQVLESYFQLVERRARQHRQQFEEEERRLASEGHPWRTKATKATKDTAQRQYHGRRHDYGYSGYGRRDRGSSWGDSPVYSKWSRGRSGPRPPSHPPWMER
;
A
#
# COMPACT_ATOMS: atom_id res chain seq x y z
N MET A 1 -2.89 36.36 -17.43
CA MET A 1 -4.01 35.55 -16.92
C MET A 1 -3.44 34.21 -16.48
N GLN A 2 -3.32 33.95 -15.18
CA GLN A 2 -2.90 32.63 -14.71
C GLN A 2 -4.06 31.66 -14.93
N SER A 3 -3.83 30.59 -15.69
CA SER A 3 -4.78 29.49 -15.81
C SER A 3 -4.99 28.87 -14.43
N SER A 4 -6.22 28.93 -13.93
CA SER A 4 -6.63 28.24 -12.70
C SER A 4 -6.39 26.74 -12.86
N LEU A 5 -5.57 26.15 -11.99
CA LEU A 5 -5.25 24.72 -12.01
C LEU A 5 -6.54 23.86 -12.04
N CYS A 6 -6.53 22.82 -12.85
CA CYS A 6 -7.57 21.80 -12.93
C CYS A 6 -7.21 20.63 -12.01
N PHE A 7 -8.13 20.28 -11.10
CA PHE A 7 -7.90 19.22 -10.12
C PHE A 7 -8.77 18.01 -10.45
N GLY A 8 -8.19 16.81 -10.35
CA GLY A 8 -8.91 15.53 -10.37
C GLY A 8 -8.88 14.89 -8.99
N LEU A 9 -10.02 14.39 -8.51
CA LEU A 9 -10.11 13.55 -7.31
C LEU A 9 -10.92 12.29 -7.61
N ILE A 10 -10.24 11.17 -7.75
CA ILE A 10 -10.88 9.91 -8.14
C ILE A 10 -10.53 8.79 -7.17
N GLY A 11 -11.38 7.78 -7.08
CA GLY A 11 -11.13 6.68 -6.17
C GLY A 11 -12.36 5.85 -5.85
N ASP A 12 -12.24 5.02 -4.83
CA ASP A 12 -13.34 4.22 -4.32
C ASP A 12 -14.23 4.99 -3.32
N SER A 13 -15.04 4.26 -2.57
CA SER A 13 -15.97 4.80 -1.58
C SER A 13 -15.33 5.55 -0.41
N SER A 14 -14.01 5.54 -0.27
CA SER A 14 -13.28 6.37 0.70
C SER A 14 -13.38 7.89 0.42
N LEU A 15 -13.88 8.30 -0.75
CA LEU A 15 -14.07 9.70 -1.13
C LEU A 15 -15.44 10.29 -0.73
N TYR A 16 -16.25 9.53 0.00
CA TYR A 16 -17.43 10.06 0.67
C TYR A 16 -17.55 9.46 2.08
N THR A 17 -18.22 10.19 2.95
CA THR A 17 -18.61 9.69 4.27
C THR A 17 -20.06 9.22 4.24
N LYS A 18 -20.44 8.41 5.23
CA LYS A 18 -21.82 7.95 5.40
C LYS A 18 -22.40 8.40 6.73
N ARG A 19 -23.66 8.82 6.68
CA ARG A 19 -24.53 9.01 7.85
C ARG A 19 -25.14 7.68 8.28
N ALA A 20 -25.63 7.60 9.52
CA ALA A 20 -26.37 6.44 10.03
C ALA A 20 -27.58 6.07 9.14
N ASN A 21 -28.23 7.05 8.50
CA ASN A 21 -29.31 6.83 7.54
C ASN A 21 -28.85 6.45 6.12
N LYS A 22 -27.59 5.99 5.96
CA LYS A 22 -26.95 5.59 4.69
C LYS A 22 -26.75 6.72 3.68
N LYS A 23 -27.11 7.97 4.00
CA LYS A 23 -26.88 9.12 3.11
C LYS A 23 -25.38 9.38 2.98
N GLN A 24 -24.92 9.50 1.74
CA GLN A 24 -23.53 9.80 1.41
C GLN A 24 -23.28 11.31 1.44
N SER A 25 -22.11 11.71 1.93
CA SER A 25 -21.63 13.10 1.88
C SER A 25 -20.29 13.14 1.16
N PRO A 26 -20.23 13.61 -0.10
CA PRO A 26 -19.00 13.61 -0.89
C PRO A 26 -17.97 14.61 -0.36
N VAL A 27 -16.70 14.19 -0.26
CA VAL A 27 -15.57 15.05 0.11
C VAL A 27 -15.42 16.20 -0.88
N ALA A 28 -15.63 15.93 -2.17
CA ALA A 28 -15.52 16.92 -3.23
C ALA A 28 -16.51 18.09 -3.08
N LYS A 29 -17.64 17.91 -2.37
CA LYS A 29 -18.57 19.01 -2.09
C LYS A 29 -17.94 20.04 -1.14
N VAL A 30 -17.30 19.57 -0.07
CA VAL A 30 -16.60 20.42 0.91
C VAL A 30 -15.39 21.08 0.27
N LEU A 31 -14.61 20.35 -0.53
CA LEU A 31 -13.49 20.94 -1.28
C LEU A 31 -13.91 22.10 -2.18
N ARG A 32 -15.04 21.98 -2.88
CA ARG A 32 -15.56 23.09 -3.72
C ARG A 32 -16.04 24.27 -2.88
N ASN A 33 -16.86 24.01 -1.88
CA ASN A 33 -17.57 25.04 -1.13
C ASN A 33 -16.64 25.80 -0.18
N ASP A 34 -15.76 25.08 0.52
CA ASP A 34 -15.05 25.60 1.69
C ASP A 34 -13.58 25.87 1.37
N TYR A 35 -13.01 25.15 0.39
CA TYR A 35 -11.63 25.32 -0.07
C TYR A 35 -11.48 25.94 -1.46
N GLY A 36 -12.59 26.31 -2.11
CA GLY A 36 -12.59 27.09 -3.36
C GLY A 36 -12.10 26.34 -4.59
N TYR A 37 -12.17 25.00 -4.62
CA TYR A 37 -11.77 24.20 -5.78
C TYR A 37 -12.81 24.26 -6.92
N THR A 38 -12.96 25.41 -7.59
CA THR A 38 -13.97 25.60 -8.65
C THR A 38 -13.77 24.67 -9.86
N ASN A 39 -12.53 24.26 -10.15
CA ASN A 39 -12.17 23.35 -11.24
C ASN A 39 -11.83 21.93 -10.75
N LEU A 40 -12.51 21.46 -9.70
CA LEU A 40 -12.39 20.07 -9.25
C LEU A 40 -13.33 19.17 -10.05
N HIS A 41 -12.76 18.15 -10.67
CA HIS A 41 -13.46 17.02 -11.24
C HIS A 41 -13.33 15.83 -10.30
N ASP A 42 -14.45 15.32 -9.80
CA ASP A 42 -14.45 14.15 -8.93
C ASP A 42 -15.17 12.95 -9.57
N LYS A 43 -14.66 11.75 -9.29
CA LYS A 43 -15.30 10.51 -9.70
C LYS A 43 -15.09 9.40 -8.68
N VAL A 44 -16.18 8.96 -8.09
CA VAL A 44 -16.19 7.83 -7.15
C VAL A 44 -16.65 6.55 -7.82
N PHE A 45 -15.89 5.47 -7.62
CA PHE A 45 -16.17 4.12 -8.07
C PHE A 45 -16.47 3.23 -6.85
N ALA A 46 -17.66 3.39 -6.28
CA ALA A 46 -18.06 2.68 -5.06
C ALA A 46 -18.08 1.15 -5.26
N GLY A 47 -17.38 0.41 -4.39
CA GLY A 47 -17.25 -1.06 -4.47
C GLY A 47 -16.49 -1.57 -5.70
N ARG A 48 -15.87 -0.67 -6.47
CA ARG A 48 -15.10 -0.98 -7.67
C ARG A 48 -13.60 -0.98 -7.38
N GLY A 49 -12.82 -1.36 -8.39
CA GLY A 49 -11.39 -1.60 -8.29
C GLY A 49 -10.56 -0.76 -9.24
N LEU A 50 -9.31 -1.19 -9.42
CA LEU A 50 -8.31 -0.53 -10.25
C LEU A 50 -8.75 -0.35 -11.72
N GLN A 51 -9.49 -1.32 -12.26
CA GLN A 51 -9.92 -1.32 -13.65
C GLN A 51 -10.84 -0.14 -14.00
N ASP A 52 -11.68 0.30 -13.07
CA ASP A 52 -12.60 1.41 -13.29
C ASP A 52 -11.85 2.76 -13.29
N ILE A 53 -10.85 2.90 -12.41
CA ILE A 53 -9.92 4.04 -12.43
C ILE A 53 -9.17 4.09 -13.76
N TYR A 54 -8.63 2.95 -14.21
CA TYR A 54 -7.94 2.85 -15.50
C TYR A 54 -8.84 3.27 -16.66
N ARG A 55 -10.05 2.70 -16.75
CA ARG A 55 -11.02 3.00 -17.83
C ARG A 55 -11.39 4.48 -17.87
N PHE A 56 -11.60 5.10 -16.71
CA PHE A 56 -11.92 6.52 -16.62
C PHE A 56 -10.77 7.39 -17.13
N LEU A 57 -9.52 7.05 -16.78
CA LEU A 57 -8.35 7.81 -17.19
C LEU A 57 -7.99 7.63 -18.66
N THR A 58 -8.30 6.49 -19.27
CA THR A 58 -8.14 6.27 -20.72
C THR A 58 -9.29 6.83 -21.54
N GLY A 59 -10.45 7.05 -20.92
CA GLY A 59 -11.68 7.41 -21.62
C GLY A 59 -12.23 6.28 -22.49
N THR A 60 -13.27 6.62 -23.24
CA THR A 60 -13.86 5.81 -24.31
C THR A 60 -13.97 6.68 -25.57
N PRO A 61 -14.28 6.10 -26.75
CA PRO A 61 -14.55 6.91 -27.94
C PRO A 61 -15.65 7.94 -27.75
N GLN A 62 -16.62 7.69 -26.85
CA GLN A 62 -17.74 8.58 -26.56
C GLN A 62 -17.45 9.58 -25.43
N ALA A 63 -16.42 9.33 -24.61
CA ALA A 63 -16.07 10.16 -23.46
C ALA A 63 -14.54 10.26 -23.38
N PRO A 64 -13.93 11.32 -23.95
CA PRO A 64 -12.48 11.44 -23.99
C PRO A 64 -11.89 11.48 -22.57
N PRO A 65 -10.61 11.07 -22.42
CA PRO A 65 -9.96 11.06 -21.13
C PRO A 65 -9.93 12.48 -20.54
N PRO A 66 -10.26 12.63 -19.25
CA PRO A 66 -10.21 13.94 -18.63
C PRO A 66 -8.77 14.44 -18.50
N ARG A 67 -8.62 15.76 -18.45
CA ARG A 67 -7.35 16.47 -18.28
C ARG A 67 -7.35 17.19 -16.94
N PHE A 68 -6.30 16.97 -16.17
CA PHE A 68 -6.06 17.58 -14.86
C PHE A 68 -4.62 18.07 -14.83
N ASP A 69 -4.35 19.10 -14.03
CA ASP A 69 -2.99 19.50 -13.67
C ASP A 69 -2.52 18.70 -12.46
N VAL A 70 -3.40 18.52 -11.47
CA VAL A 70 -3.13 17.74 -10.26
C VAL A 70 -4.19 16.65 -10.10
N LEU A 71 -3.75 15.41 -9.84
CA LEU A 71 -4.64 14.26 -9.68
C LEU A 71 -4.43 13.59 -8.31
N GLY A 72 -5.48 13.61 -7.48
CA GLY A 72 -5.59 12.80 -6.27
C GLY A 72 -6.28 11.46 -6.57
N ILE A 73 -5.68 10.35 -6.16
CA ILE A 73 -6.22 9.00 -6.29
C ILE A 73 -6.38 8.37 -4.90
N SER A 74 -7.62 8.08 -4.50
CA SER A 74 -7.91 7.31 -3.29
C SER A 74 -8.08 5.84 -3.61
N TYR A 75 -7.34 4.97 -2.93
CA TYR A 75 -7.41 3.53 -3.16
C TYR A 75 -7.26 2.73 -1.85
N PHE A 76 -8.33 2.05 -1.45
CA PHE A 76 -8.45 1.21 -0.25
C PHE A 76 -8.59 -0.28 -0.60
N GLY A 77 -8.45 -0.64 -1.88
CA GLY A 77 -8.22 -2.04 -2.26
C GLY A 77 -9.41 -2.97 -2.05
N ASN A 78 -10.61 -2.61 -2.50
CA ASN A 78 -11.82 -3.46 -2.44
C ASN A 78 -11.58 -4.90 -2.96
N GLU A 79 -10.66 -5.07 -3.93
CA GLU A 79 -10.29 -6.34 -4.56
C GLU A 79 -9.38 -7.22 -3.69
N HIS A 80 -8.86 -6.67 -2.59
CA HIS A 80 -7.74 -7.21 -1.82
C HIS A 80 -8.07 -7.48 -0.34
N VAL A 81 -9.36 -7.42 0.02
CA VAL A 81 -9.86 -7.51 1.39
C VAL A 81 -9.76 -8.91 2.00
N LYS A 82 -10.06 -9.96 1.22
CA LYS A 82 -10.34 -11.30 1.78
C LYS A 82 -9.20 -12.29 1.68
N LYS A 83 -8.29 -12.12 0.70
CA LYS A 83 -7.27 -13.13 0.38
C LYS A 83 -5.99 -12.47 -0.15
N PRO A 84 -4.84 -13.17 -0.06
CA PRO A 84 -3.63 -12.73 -0.74
C PRO A 84 -3.90 -12.49 -2.23
N MET A 85 -3.38 -11.39 -2.76
CA MET A 85 -3.55 -11.08 -4.17
C MET A 85 -2.76 -12.04 -5.06
N ASN A 86 -3.25 -12.28 -6.28
CA ASN A 86 -2.42 -12.85 -7.35
C ASN A 86 -1.47 -11.76 -7.83
N GLU A 87 -0.24 -11.80 -7.31
CA GLU A 87 0.73 -10.72 -7.48
C GLU A 87 1.10 -10.44 -8.95
N PRO A 88 1.44 -11.45 -9.79
CA PRO A 88 1.71 -11.20 -11.21
C PRO A 88 0.56 -10.55 -11.97
N ASP A 89 -0.67 -11.04 -11.78
CA ASP A 89 -1.83 -10.50 -12.47
C ASP A 89 -2.15 -9.07 -12.02
N GLN A 90 -2.04 -8.78 -10.73
CA GLN A 90 -2.30 -7.45 -10.19
C GLN A 90 -1.21 -6.46 -10.59
N TYR A 91 0.07 -6.86 -10.53
CA TYR A 91 1.16 -6.01 -11.00
C TYR A 91 1.02 -5.66 -12.48
N ARG A 92 0.56 -6.60 -13.32
CA ARG A 92 0.25 -6.33 -14.73
C ARG A 92 -0.83 -5.27 -14.89
N GLN A 93 -1.89 -5.30 -14.07
CA GLN A 93 -2.96 -4.30 -14.14
C GLN A 93 -2.49 -2.92 -13.65
N TRP A 94 -1.76 -2.87 -12.53
CA TRP A 94 -1.15 -1.64 -12.02
C TRP A 94 -0.15 -1.03 -13.01
N SER A 95 0.65 -1.85 -13.67
CA SER A 95 1.59 -1.40 -14.71
C SER A 95 0.89 -0.70 -15.87
N LYS A 96 -0.31 -1.16 -16.28
CA LYS A 96 -1.11 -0.47 -17.30
C LYS A 96 -1.53 0.93 -16.83
N LEU A 97 -1.99 1.04 -15.58
CA LEU A 97 -2.34 2.34 -15.00
C LEU A 97 -1.12 3.27 -14.93
N PHE A 98 0.05 2.76 -14.52
CA PHE A 98 1.29 3.56 -14.45
C PHE A 98 1.74 4.09 -15.81
N THR A 99 1.51 3.34 -16.90
CA THR A 99 1.77 3.84 -18.25
C THR A 99 0.85 5.00 -18.60
N VAL A 100 -0.47 4.85 -18.42
CA VAL A 100 -1.45 5.93 -18.68
C VAL A 100 -1.16 7.18 -17.85
N LEU A 101 -0.74 7.00 -16.60
CA LEU A 101 -0.39 8.12 -15.73
C LEU A 101 0.94 8.78 -16.13
N ARG A 102 1.88 8.10 -16.77
CA ARG A 102 3.13 8.73 -17.23
C ARG A 102 2.99 9.41 -18.59
N ASP A 103 2.07 8.91 -19.43
CA ASP A 103 1.87 9.43 -20.78
C ASP A 103 1.11 10.77 -20.80
N LYS A 104 0.62 11.23 -19.65
CA LYS A 104 -0.13 12.46 -19.50
C LYS A 104 0.69 13.54 -18.78
N PRO A 105 0.57 14.82 -19.18
CA PRO A 105 1.38 15.91 -18.65
C PRO A 105 0.84 16.42 -17.31
N TRP A 106 0.69 15.55 -16.32
CA TRP A 106 0.30 15.98 -14.98
C TRP A 106 1.43 16.80 -14.35
N MET A 107 1.08 17.86 -13.63
CA MET A 107 2.02 18.50 -12.72
C MET A 107 2.29 17.60 -11.51
N ARG A 108 1.26 16.91 -11.02
CA ARG A 108 1.37 16.03 -9.85
C ARG A 108 0.30 14.95 -9.80
N VAL A 109 0.69 13.75 -9.39
CA VAL A 109 -0.22 12.65 -9.06
C VAL A 109 0.10 12.17 -7.65
N VAL A 110 -0.89 12.21 -6.76
CA VAL A 110 -0.78 11.77 -5.37
C VAL A 110 -1.76 10.63 -5.11
N PHE A 111 -1.23 9.53 -4.59
CA PHE A 111 -2.01 8.39 -4.16
C PHE A 111 -2.20 8.43 -2.65
N PHE A 112 -3.45 8.41 -2.21
CA PHE A 112 -3.80 8.05 -0.85
C PHE A 112 -4.17 6.57 -0.82
N ILE A 113 -3.22 5.74 -0.38
CA ILE A 113 -3.41 4.27 -0.28
C ILE A 113 -3.63 3.91 1.17
N GLY A 114 -4.89 4.03 1.56
CA GLY A 114 -5.30 4.02 2.95
C GLY A 114 -5.67 2.66 3.49
N GLY A 115 -5.96 2.68 4.78
CA GLY A 115 -6.47 1.55 5.54
C GLY A 115 -5.42 0.59 6.09
N PHE A 116 -5.88 -0.19 7.05
CA PHE A 116 -5.19 -1.37 7.58
C PHE A 116 -6.22 -2.35 8.12
N SER A 117 -5.86 -3.62 8.15
CA SER A 117 -6.78 -4.73 8.39
C SER A 117 -7.56 -4.58 9.70
N ALA A 118 -6.87 -4.24 10.78
CA ALA A 118 -7.46 -4.07 12.11
C ALA A 118 -8.51 -2.94 12.19
N LYS A 119 -8.45 -1.92 11.32
CA LYS A 119 -9.45 -0.84 11.30
C LYS A 119 -10.82 -1.34 10.84
N TYR A 120 -10.83 -2.26 9.88
CA TYR A 120 -12.03 -2.69 9.14
C TYR A 120 -12.42 -4.14 9.43
N GLY A 121 -11.75 -4.80 10.38
CA GLY A 121 -11.95 -6.23 10.64
C GLY A 121 -11.58 -7.13 9.46
N TYR A 122 -10.63 -6.70 8.61
CA TYR A 122 -10.16 -7.50 7.47
C TYR A 122 -9.08 -8.49 7.90
N CYS A 123 -8.76 -9.46 7.03
CA CYS A 123 -7.69 -10.40 7.30
C CYS A 123 -6.31 -9.75 7.11
N ARG A 124 -5.28 -10.32 7.74
CA ARG A 124 -3.88 -9.85 7.64
C ARG A 124 -3.37 -9.71 6.20
N ALA A 125 -3.88 -10.54 5.28
CA ALA A 125 -3.48 -10.47 3.87
C ALA A 125 -3.80 -9.10 3.23
N TYR A 126 -4.78 -8.36 3.75
CA TYR A 126 -5.07 -7.00 3.31
C TYR A 126 -3.87 -6.06 3.50
N ASP A 127 -3.22 -6.08 4.66
CA ASP A 127 -2.07 -5.21 4.94
C ASP A 127 -0.89 -5.55 4.02
N GLU A 128 -0.61 -6.84 3.88
CA GLU A 128 0.44 -7.35 2.98
C GLU A 128 0.16 -6.95 1.52
N ASN A 129 -1.12 -6.97 1.12
CA ASN A 129 -1.53 -6.53 -0.21
C ASN A 129 -1.32 -5.02 -0.39
N MET A 130 -1.73 -4.19 0.57
CA MET A 130 -1.57 -2.74 0.49
C MET A 130 -0.10 -2.33 0.47
N ASP A 131 0.76 -2.99 1.25
CA ASP A 131 2.20 -2.70 1.27
C ASP A 131 2.88 -2.98 -0.07
N LYS A 132 2.50 -4.06 -0.77
CA LYS A 132 2.99 -4.35 -2.13
C LYS A 132 2.56 -3.26 -3.10
N ILE A 133 1.29 -2.85 -3.08
CA ILE A 133 0.77 -1.81 -3.96
C ILE A 133 1.47 -0.48 -3.71
N ARG A 134 1.61 -0.06 -2.45
CA ARG A 134 2.34 1.17 -2.09
C ARG A 134 3.77 1.14 -2.64
N ARG A 135 4.46 0.00 -2.53
CA ARG A 135 5.81 -0.17 -3.10
C ARG A 135 5.80 -0.05 -4.62
N TRP A 136 4.85 -0.65 -5.32
CA TRP A 136 4.74 -0.55 -6.77
C TRP A 136 4.51 0.88 -7.23
N VAL A 137 3.60 1.61 -6.57
CA VAL A 137 3.27 3.00 -6.90
C VAL A 137 4.48 3.91 -6.69
N ARG A 138 5.21 3.75 -5.57
CA ARG A 138 6.48 4.45 -5.33
C ARG A 138 7.55 4.13 -6.36
N ASN A 139 7.72 2.86 -6.70
CA ASN A 139 8.70 2.41 -7.69
C ASN A 139 8.38 2.95 -9.09
N ALA A 140 7.10 3.19 -9.40
CA ALA A 140 6.66 3.85 -10.62
C ALA A 140 6.89 5.38 -10.61
N GLY A 141 7.35 5.95 -9.49
CA GLY A 141 7.70 7.36 -9.35
C GLY A 141 6.56 8.26 -8.86
N PHE A 142 5.45 7.70 -8.39
CA PHE A 142 4.32 8.47 -7.89
C PHE A 142 4.39 8.70 -6.37
N GLU A 143 3.81 9.81 -5.92
CA GLU A 143 3.69 10.12 -4.51
C GLU A 143 2.66 9.19 -3.84
N VAL A 144 3.03 8.61 -2.71
CA VAL A 144 2.17 7.72 -1.91
C VAL A 144 2.11 8.23 -0.48
N VAL A 145 0.90 8.52 -0.03
CA VAL A 145 0.60 8.96 1.34
C VAL A 145 0.03 7.81 2.15
N GLU A 146 0.72 7.48 3.25
CA GLU A 146 0.29 6.50 4.25
C GLU A 146 -0.25 7.21 5.50
N ALA A 147 -1.48 7.72 5.46
CA ALA A 147 -2.07 8.48 6.56
C ALA A 147 -2.65 7.55 7.66
N ARG A 148 -1.82 6.62 8.18
CA ARG A 148 -2.29 5.58 9.12
C ARG A 148 -2.87 6.16 10.40
N ASN A 149 -2.26 7.21 10.94
CA ASN A 149 -2.69 7.86 12.18
C ASN A 149 -4.03 8.59 11.98
N GLU A 150 -4.18 9.28 10.85
CA GLU A 150 -5.40 9.94 10.46
C GLU A 150 -6.53 8.92 10.27
N VAL A 151 -6.28 7.84 9.52
CA VAL A 151 -7.25 6.76 9.30
C VAL A 151 -7.64 6.05 10.60
N GLN A 152 -6.70 5.85 11.53
CA GLN A 152 -7.00 5.26 12.84
C GLN A 152 -7.99 6.13 13.61
N ARG A 153 -7.80 7.45 13.58
CA ARG A 153 -8.61 8.44 14.32
C ARG A 153 -10.00 8.65 13.72
N TRP A 154 -10.13 8.59 12.40
CA TRP A 154 -11.44 8.78 11.75
C TRP A 154 -12.40 7.65 12.08
N GLU A 155 -13.54 7.99 12.66
CA GLU A 155 -14.59 7.05 13.01
C GLU A 155 -15.18 6.41 11.77
N LEU A 156 -15.57 5.14 11.90
CA LEU A 156 -16.34 4.44 10.87
C LEU A 156 -17.83 4.70 11.09
N ALA A 157 -18.58 4.71 10.01
CA ALA A 157 -20.04 4.66 10.04
C ALA A 157 -20.50 3.27 10.55
N ALA A 158 -21.79 3.14 10.80
CA ALA A 158 -22.41 1.90 11.29
C ALA A 158 -22.28 0.68 10.34
N ASP A 159 -21.67 0.83 9.16
CA ASP A 159 -21.37 -0.28 8.25
C ASP A 159 -19.92 -0.77 8.33
N ASP A 160 -19.15 -0.27 9.31
CA ASP A 160 -17.76 -0.64 9.62
C ASP A 160 -16.81 -0.59 8.41
N THR A 161 -17.19 0.14 7.36
CA THR A 161 -16.48 0.17 6.08
C THR A 161 -16.21 1.60 5.65
N HIS A 162 -17.22 2.48 5.76
CA HIS A 162 -17.11 3.88 5.35
C HIS A 162 -16.76 4.76 6.54
N PHE A 163 -16.11 5.89 6.29
CA PHE A 163 -15.92 6.90 7.33
C PHE A 163 -17.27 7.53 7.71
N SER A 164 -17.42 7.81 9.00
CA SER A 164 -18.56 8.54 9.55
C SER A 164 -18.64 9.95 8.96
N VAL A 165 -19.85 10.48 8.85
CA VAL A 165 -20.06 11.87 8.39
C VAL A 165 -19.36 12.88 9.28
N GLU A 166 -19.16 12.57 10.56
CA GLU A 166 -18.48 13.45 11.52
C GLU A 166 -17.02 13.70 11.14
N CYS A 167 -16.42 12.83 10.31
CA CYS A 167 -15.05 12.99 9.81
C CYS A 167 -14.97 13.76 8.48
N LEU A 168 -16.09 14.24 7.92
CA LEU A 168 -16.13 14.81 6.57
C LEU A 168 -15.21 16.02 6.42
N ASP A 169 -15.26 16.95 7.36
CA ASP A 169 -14.47 18.19 7.29
C ASP A 169 -12.98 17.90 7.43
N GLU A 170 -12.61 16.98 8.33
CA GLU A 170 -11.22 16.55 8.49
C GLU A 170 -10.68 15.82 7.25
N LEU A 171 -11.50 14.96 6.64
CA LEU A 171 -11.15 14.24 5.43
C LEU A 171 -11.00 15.20 4.25
N ALA A 172 -11.85 16.22 4.15
CA ALA A 172 -11.71 17.29 3.17
C ALA A 172 -10.46 18.14 3.42
N ALA A 173 -10.18 18.52 4.66
CA ALA A 173 -8.96 19.24 5.04
C ALA A 173 -7.69 18.44 4.69
N PHE A 174 -7.72 17.13 4.92
CA PHE A 174 -6.66 16.21 4.54
C PHE A 174 -6.44 16.21 3.02
N TRP A 175 -7.50 16.04 2.23
CA TRP A 175 -7.39 16.08 0.77
C TRP A 175 -6.94 17.43 0.23
N ASN A 176 -7.38 18.55 0.81
CA ASN A 176 -6.91 19.89 0.47
C ASN A 176 -5.38 19.99 0.64
N LYS A 177 -4.83 19.53 1.78
CA LYS A 177 -3.38 19.49 2.01
C LYS A 177 -2.67 18.64 0.95
N LEU A 178 -3.21 17.46 0.67
CA LEU A 178 -2.63 16.56 -0.33
C LEU A 178 -2.63 17.17 -1.72
N LEU A 179 -3.73 17.76 -2.17
CA LEU A 179 -3.84 18.33 -3.52
C LEU A 179 -2.94 19.56 -3.70
N LEU A 180 -2.75 20.39 -2.67
CA LEU A 180 -1.86 21.55 -2.72
C LEU A 180 -0.37 21.21 -2.65
N GLY A 181 -0.02 19.96 -2.33
CA GLY A 181 1.38 19.56 -2.21
C GLY A 181 2.05 20.00 -0.93
N HIS A 182 1.26 20.31 0.09
CA HIS A 182 1.79 20.43 1.43
C HIS A 182 2.33 19.05 1.84
N SER A 183 3.64 18.97 2.03
CA SER A 183 4.28 17.76 2.49
C SER A 183 3.66 17.35 3.83
N HIS A 184 3.02 16.18 3.86
CA HIS A 184 2.96 15.42 5.10
C HIS A 184 4.40 14.98 5.38
N SER A 185 5.23 15.87 5.93
CA SER A 185 6.52 15.46 6.44
C SER A 185 6.24 14.51 7.59
N PHE A 186 6.33 13.22 7.33
CA PHE A 186 6.51 12.23 8.37
C PHE A 186 7.82 12.59 9.06
N ASP A 187 7.74 13.32 10.17
CA ASP A 187 8.85 13.54 11.09
C ASP A 187 9.22 12.21 11.78
N ALA A 188 9.72 11.27 10.98
CA ALA A 188 10.40 10.07 11.45
C ALA A 188 11.87 10.37 11.80
N ARG A 189 12.36 11.61 11.56
CA ARG A 189 13.74 12.03 11.85
C ARG A 189 13.94 12.83 13.14
N ALA A 190 12.87 13.25 13.83
CA ALA A 190 13.00 14.09 15.03
C ALA A 190 13.22 13.33 16.36
N LYS A 191 13.28 11.99 16.37
CA LYS A 191 13.55 11.21 17.60
C LYS A 191 15.01 10.76 17.76
N ALA A 192 15.93 11.22 16.92
CA ALA A 192 17.34 10.86 16.97
C ALA A 192 18.27 12.05 17.30
N SER A 193 17.87 12.98 18.18
CA SER A 193 18.83 13.89 18.82
C SER A 193 18.18 14.64 19.98
N THR A 194 18.20 14.03 21.16
CA THR A 194 18.23 14.67 22.50
C THR A 194 18.10 13.58 23.57
N ARG A 195 18.98 12.58 23.53
CA ARG A 195 19.26 11.77 24.71
C ARG A 195 20.25 12.55 25.58
N SER A 196 19.77 13.63 26.20
CA SER A 196 20.46 14.27 27.30
C SER A 196 20.54 13.28 28.45
N LYS A 197 21.77 12.92 28.83
CA LYS A 197 22.09 12.05 29.97
C LYS A 197 21.38 12.54 31.24
N PRO A 198 20.69 11.69 32.01
CA PRO A 198 20.18 12.09 33.32
C PRO A 198 21.35 12.30 34.28
N LYS A 199 21.44 13.51 34.83
CA LYS A 199 22.32 13.85 35.95
C LYS A 199 21.81 13.11 37.20
N ARG A 200 22.67 12.26 37.73
CA ARG A 200 22.55 11.55 39.02
C ARG A 200 22.28 12.57 40.14
N ALA A 201 21.11 12.50 40.78
CA ALA A 201 20.85 13.19 42.04
C ALA A 201 20.86 12.15 43.18
N ARG A 202 21.49 12.53 44.29
CA ARG A 202 21.70 11.75 45.51
C ARG A 202 20.42 11.72 46.36
N GLU A 203 20.11 10.55 46.93
CA GLU A 203 19.50 10.39 48.26
C GLU A 203 20.64 10.05 49.26
N PRO A 204 20.53 10.23 50.61
CA PRO A 204 19.39 9.91 51.51
C PRO A 204 19.09 11.03 52.57
N THR A 205 18.02 11.02 53.39
CA THR A 205 17.75 10.15 54.55
C THR A 205 16.37 10.51 55.19
N PRO A 206 15.60 9.56 55.78
CA PRO A 206 14.40 9.80 56.62
C PRO A 206 14.81 9.80 58.14
N PRO A 207 13.93 9.73 59.18
CA PRO A 207 12.46 9.86 59.30
C PRO A 207 12.01 10.84 60.43
N ARG A 208 10.70 11.16 60.51
CA ARG A 208 10.01 11.25 61.82
C ARG A 208 8.49 11.20 61.71
N SER A 209 7.91 10.33 62.53
CA SER A 209 6.49 10.11 62.81
C SER A 209 5.91 11.21 63.71
N LEU A 210 4.59 11.47 63.58
CA LEU A 210 3.56 11.30 64.61
C LEU A 210 2.19 11.85 64.12
N SER A 211 1.12 11.19 64.57
CA SER A 211 -0.29 11.19 64.13
C SER A 211 -1.15 12.30 64.82
N PRO A 212 -2.50 12.20 64.94
CA PRO A 212 -3.55 12.53 63.96
C PRO A 212 -4.64 13.52 64.51
N SER A 213 -5.50 14.06 63.64
CA SER A 213 -6.91 14.46 63.93
C SER A 213 -7.61 14.86 62.62
N LEU A 214 -8.59 14.09 62.15
CA LEU A 214 -10.05 14.18 62.37
C LEU A 214 -10.78 15.25 61.53
N SER A 215 -11.78 14.74 60.81
CA SER A 215 -13.04 15.39 60.38
C SER A 215 -12.98 16.42 59.23
N THR A 216 -13.54 16.02 58.08
CA THR A 216 -14.79 16.60 57.56
C THR A 216 -15.42 15.71 56.48
N ASN A 217 -16.73 15.48 56.61
CA ASN A 217 -17.63 14.91 55.61
C ASN A 217 -17.68 15.78 54.35
N SER A 218 -17.64 15.18 53.16
CA SER A 218 -18.40 15.67 52.00
C SER A 218 -18.50 14.59 50.93
N THR A 219 -19.65 14.59 50.28
CA THR A 219 -20.28 13.58 49.43
C THR A 219 -19.51 13.24 48.14
N SER A 220 -19.35 11.93 47.92
CA SER A 220 -18.82 11.29 46.71
C SER A 220 -19.96 10.96 45.74
N TYR A 221 -19.84 11.44 44.50
CA TYR A 221 -20.47 10.88 43.30
C TYR A 221 -19.46 10.96 42.16
N ASP A 222 -18.54 10.00 42.14
CA ASP A 222 -17.74 9.67 40.95
C ASP A 222 -17.80 8.15 40.76
N LYS A 223 -18.46 7.72 39.67
CA LYS A 223 -18.40 6.35 39.18
C LYS A 223 -17.42 6.29 38.01
N PRO A 224 -16.30 5.55 38.11
CA PRO A 224 -15.48 5.21 36.96
C PRO A 224 -16.11 4.04 36.18
N TRP A 225 -16.18 4.18 34.86
CA TRP A 225 -16.43 3.08 33.94
C TRP A 225 -15.22 2.15 33.91
N GLN A 226 -15.21 1.14 34.78
CA GLN A 226 -14.46 -0.09 34.59
C GLN A 226 -15.47 -1.18 34.18
N ALA A 227 -15.54 -1.44 32.87
CA ALA A 227 -16.20 -2.64 32.37
C ALA A 227 -15.15 -3.74 32.22
N HIS A 228 -15.45 -4.84 32.88
CA HIS A 228 -14.72 -6.09 32.91
C HIS A 228 -14.50 -6.64 31.49
N TYR A 229 -13.27 -7.03 31.18
CA TYR A 229 -12.99 -8.01 30.13
C TYR A 229 -13.12 -9.38 30.79
N GLU A 230 -14.32 -9.96 30.72
CA GLU A 230 -14.51 -11.37 31.00
C GLU A 230 -14.10 -12.19 29.78
N GLU A 231 -13.22 -13.14 30.06
CA GLU A 231 -12.76 -14.27 29.28
C GLU A 231 -13.92 -14.95 28.53
N PHE A 232 -13.91 -14.87 27.20
CA PHE A 232 -14.68 -15.75 26.34
C PHE A 232 -13.71 -16.69 25.63
N ASP A 233 -13.48 -17.85 26.25
CA ASP A 233 -12.97 -19.04 25.57
C ASP A 233 -14.05 -19.55 24.60
N ALA A 234 -14.03 -19.02 23.38
CA ALA A 234 -14.73 -19.61 22.24
C ALA A 234 -13.69 -20.16 21.27
N VAL A 235 -13.35 -21.44 21.46
CA VAL A 235 -12.61 -22.26 20.51
C VAL A 235 -13.48 -22.39 19.24
N SER A 236 -13.28 -21.49 18.28
CA SER A 236 -14.00 -21.47 17.00
C SER A 236 -13.02 -21.58 15.83
N SER A 237 -12.79 -22.83 15.42
CA SER A 237 -12.66 -23.31 14.02
C SER A 237 -11.78 -22.57 12.98
N ASP A 238 -10.95 -21.60 13.32
CA ASP A 238 -10.09 -20.89 12.34
C ASP A 238 -8.67 -21.50 12.20
N ASP A 239 -8.25 -22.37 13.11
CA ASP A 239 -6.93 -23.04 13.05
C ASP A 239 -6.84 -24.15 11.99
N GLU A 240 -7.97 -24.61 11.45
CA GLU A 240 -7.99 -25.67 10.44
C GLU A 240 -7.53 -25.20 9.05
N TRP A 241 -7.59 -23.88 8.78
CA TRP A 241 -7.12 -23.32 7.51
C TRP A 241 -5.62 -23.04 7.51
N CYS A 242 -5.05 -22.59 8.64
CA CYS A 242 -3.61 -22.40 8.80
C CYS A 242 -2.83 -23.73 8.78
N ASN A 243 -3.38 -24.80 9.35
CA ASN A 243 -2.72 -26.11 9.36
C ASN A 243 -2.73 -26.85 8.01
N LYS A 244 -3.65 -26.51 7.09
CA LYS A 244 -3.64 -27.08 5.71
C LYS A 244 -2.52 -26.54 4.82
N ARG A 245 -1.92 -25.38 5.14
CA ARG A 245 -0.81 -24.80 4.35
C ARG A 245 0.55 -25.41 4.62
N HIS A 246 0.81 -25.93 5.82
CA HIS A 246 2.08 -26.62 6.08
C HIS A 246 2.22 -27.97 5.35
N ARG A 247 1.15 -28.48 4.73
CA ARG A 247 1.19 -29.66 3.85
C ARG A 247 1.19 -29.33 2.34
N SER A 248 1.00 -28.06 1.95
CA SER A 248 0.88 -27.66 0.54
C SER A 248 1.98 -26.71 0.02
N ASP A 249 2.90 -26.24 0.87
CA ASP A 249 4.10 -25.48 0.47
C ASP A 249 5.23 -26.35 -0.09
N ARG A 250 4.90 -27.29 -0.98
CA ARG A 250 5.85 -27.77 -2.00
C ARG A 250 5.58 -27.00 -3.28
N ARG A 251 6.01 -25.73 -3.31
CA ARG A 251 6.22 -25.05 -4.61
C ARG A 251 7.14 -25.92 -5.43
N GLN A 252 6.73 -26.21 -6.65
CA GLN A 252 7.53 -27.04 -7.52
C GLN A 252 8.76 -26.23 -7.96
N PRO A 253 9.99 -26.77 -7.90
CA PRO A 253 11.21 -26.03 -8.22
C PRO A 253 11.23 -25.33 -9.60
N TRP A 254 10.40 -25.80 -10.54
CA TRP A 254 10.28 -25.21 -11.88
C TRP A 254 9.50 -23.89 -11.90
N GLU A 255 8.61 -23.62 -10.94
CA GLU A 255 7.86 -22.35 -10.85
C GLU A 255 8.78 -21.20 -10.42
N ASP A 256 9.70 -21.47 -9.49
CA ASP A 256 10.71 -20.50 -9.05
C ASP A 256 11.73 -20.22 -10.17
N GLN A 257 12.04 -21.22 -11.01
CA GLN A 257 12.92 -21.05 -12.16
C GLN A 257 12.30 -20.18 -13.25
N ALA A 258 11.00 -20.36 -13.55
CA ALA A 258 10.28 -19.53 -14.51
C ALA A 258 10.19 -18.07 -14.02
N HIS A 259 9.93 -17.87 -12.73
CA HIS A 259 9.89 -16.53 -12.13
C HIS A 259 11.27 -15.84 -12.18
N HIS A 260 12.35 -16.59 -11.93
CA HIS A 260 13.71 -16.08 -12.03
C HIS A 260 14.05 -15.63 -13.47
N GLN A 261 13.69 -16.43 -14.48
CA GLN A 261 13.91 -16.10 -15.89
C GLN A 261 13.16 -14.84 -16.34
N VAL A 262 11.92 -14.64 -15.85
CA VAL A 262 11.14 -13.43 -16.15
C VAL A 262 11.78 -12.18 -15.54
N LEU A 263 12.22 -12.27 -14.28
CA LEU A 263 12.91 -11.16 -13.62
C LEU A 263 14.24 -10.83 -14.30
N GLU A 264 15.02 -11.86 -14.66
CA GLU A 264 16.29 -11.69 -15.37
C GLU A 264 16.09 -11.04 -16.75
N SER A 265 15.08 -11.49 -17.50
CA SER A 265 14.70 -10.88 -18.79
C SER A 265 14.29 -9.41 -18.64
N TYR A 266 13.56 -9.08 -17.57
CA TYR A 266 13.19 -7.70 -17.27
C TYR A 266 14.42 -6.83 -16.96
N PHE A 267 15.35 -7.31 -16.13
CA PHE A 267 16.59 -6.57 -15.83
C PHE A 267 17.45 -6.37 -17.07
N GLN A 268 17.59 -7.39 -17.93
CA GLN A 268 18.30 -7.26 -19.20
C GLN A 268 17.66 -6.22 -20.13
N LEU A 269 16.31 -6.14 -20.16
CA LEU A 269 15.60 -5.11 -20.93
C LEU A 269 15.87 -3.70 -20.40
N VAL A 270 15.85 -3.52 -19.07
CA VAL A 270 16.15 -2.24 -18.41
C VAL A 270 17.59 -1.82 -18.70
N GLU A 271 18.56 -2.74 -18.60
CA GLU A 271 19.96 -2.45 -18.94
C GLU A 271 20.14 -2.09 -20.41
N ARG A 272 19.45 -2.77 -21.33
CA ARG A 272 19.51 -2.47 -22.77
C ARG A 272 19.00 -1.06 -23.07
N ARG A 273 17.87 -0.67 -22.48
CA ARG A 273 17.33 0.70 -22.61
C ARG A 273 18.27 1.75 -22.02
N ALA A 274 18.87 1.47 -20.86
CA ALA A 274 19.86 2.36 -20.26
C ALA A 274 21.13 2.53 -21.13
N ARG A 275 21.56 1.46 -21.84
CA ARG A 275 22.66 1.55 -22.83
C ARG A 275 22.25 2.37 -24.05
N GLN A 276 21.05 2.17 -24.59
CA GLN A 276 20.54 2.94 -25.73
C GLN A 276 20.43 4.44 -25.42
N HIS A 277 19.90 4.81 -24.25
CA HIS A 277 19.83 6.21 -23.83
C HIS A 277 21.23 6.83 -23.69
N ARG A 278 22.21 6.09 -23.15
CA ARG A 278 23.60 6.56 -23.08
C ARG A 278 24.21 6.79 -24.47
N GLN A 279 23.96 5.88 -25.40
CA GLN A 279 24.45 6.02 -26.79
C GLN A 279 23.83 7.23 -27.50
N GLN A 280 22.51 7.40 -27.40
CA GLN A 280 21.81 8.57 -27.96
C GLN A 280 22.36 9.88 -27.40
N PHE A 281 22.64 9.92 -26.10
CA PHE A 281 23.20 11.10 -25.45
C PHE A 281 24.64 11.38 -25.90
N GLU A 282 25.49 10.35 -26.03
CA GLU A 282 26.86 10.50 -26.54
C GLU A 282 26.88 10.93 -28.01
N GLU A 283 25.93 10.47 -28.81
CA GLU A 283 25.76 10.89 -30.20
C GLU A 283 25.29 12.35 -30.32
N GLU A 284 24.35 12.76 -29.48
CA GLU A 284 23.91 14.16 -29.38
C GLU A 284 25.05 15.08 -28.91
N GLU A 285 25.85 14.63 -27.94
CA GLU A 285 27.02 15.37 -27.45
C GLU A 285 28.07 15.55 -28.56
N ARG A 286 28.33 14.51 -29.36
CA ARG A 286 29.22 14.60 -30.54
C ARG A 286 28.66 15.54 -31.61
N ARG A 287 27.35 15.48 -31.86
CA ARG A 287 26.69 16.40 -32.81
C ARG A 287 26.84 17.85 -32.38
N LEU A 288 26.52 18.18 -31.12
CA LEU A 288 26.65 19.52 -30.58
C LEU A 288 28.10 20.02 -30.55
N ALA A 289 29.07 19.12 -30.31
CA ALA A 289 30.48 19.46 -30.41
C ALA A 289 30.91 19.79 -31.85
N SER A 290 30.40 19.06 -32.84
CA SER A 290 30.68 19.32 -34.27
C SER A 290 30.07 20.63 -34.78
N GLU A 291 28.96 21.08 -34.18
CA GLU A 291 28.28 22.35 -34.50
C GLU A 291 28.93 23.58 -33.84
N GLY A 292 30.06 23.43 -33.13
CA GLY A 292 30.76 24.56 -32.52
C GLY A 292 30.07 25.13 -31.27
N HIS A 293 29.35 24.29 -30.51
CA HIS A 293 28.68 24.66 -29.26
C HIS A 293 29.37 24.08 -28.00
N PRO A 294 30.63 24.47 -27.69
CA PRO A 294 31.42 23.86 -26.60
C PRO A 294 30.93 24.21 -25.18
N TRP A 295 30.00 25.16 -25.04
CA TRP A 295 29.41 25.51 -23.73
C TRP A 295 28.24 24.59 -23.37
N ARG A 296 27.59 23.94 -24.35
CA ARG A 296 26.49 22.99 -24.10
C ARG A 296 26.98 21.62 -23.60
N THR A 297 28.20 21.21 -23.96
CA THR A 297 28.83 19.95 -23.51
C THR A 297 29.18 19.95 -22.01
N LYS A 298 29.41 21.13 -21.41
CA LYS A 298 29.62 21.25 -19.95
C LYS A 298 28.33 21.07 -19.16
N ALA A 299 27.20 21.55 -19.68
CA ALA A 299 25.89 21.39 -19.05
C ALA A 299 25.42 19.92 -19.10
N THR A 300 25.62 19.24 -20.22
CA THR A 300 25.29 17.80 -20.38
C THR A 300 26.12 16.90 -19.45
N LYS A 301 27.40 17.22 -19.23
CA LYS A 301 28.26 16.48 -18.30
C LYS A 301 27.81 16.59 -16.83
N ALA A 302 27.35 17.75 -16.38
CA ALA A 302 26.83 17.93 -15.03
C ALA A 302 25.53 17.11 -14.78
N THR A 303 24.69 16.99 -15.82
CA THR A 303 23.48 16.16 -15.78
C THR A 303 23.83 14.66 -15.73
N LYS A 304 24.88 14.25 -16.44
CA LYS A 304 25.42 12.86 -16.43
C LYS A 304 25.90 12.44 -15.04
N ASP A 305 26.66 13.29 -14.36
CA ASP A 305 27.18 13.00 -13.02
C ASP A 305 26.06 12.90 -11.97
N THR A 306 24.99 13.68 -12.14
CA THR A 306 23.81 13.65 -11.26
C THR A 306 23.01 12.35 -11.44
N ALA A 307 22.76 11.94 -12.69
CA ALA A 307 22.05 10.70 -13.00
C ALA A 307 22.85 9.44 -12.59
N GLN A 308 24.18 9.47 -12.75
CA GLN A 308 25.05 8.36 -12.39
C GLN A 308 25.14 8.17 -10.87
N ARG A 309 25.19 9.27 -10.08
CA ARG A 309 25.11 9.21 -8.60
C ARG A 309 23.78 8.61 -8.12
N GLN A 310 22.67 8.94 -8.76
CA GLN A 310 21.36 8.38 -8.43
C GLN A 310 21.24 6.88 -8.76
N TYR A 311 21.88 6.42 -9.83
CA TYR A 311 21.89 5.00 -10.22
C TYR A 311 22.76 4.13 -9.31
N HIS A 312 23.97 4.61 -8.94
CA HIS A 312 24.87 3.86 -8.05
C HIS A 312 24.40 3.85 -6.59
N GLY A 313 23.74 4.92 -6.11
CA GLY A 313 23.13 4.94 -4.78
C GLY A 313 22.09 3.84 -4.59
N ARG A 314 21.27 3.56 -5.63
CA ARG A 314 20.26 2.50 -5.56
C ARG A 314 20.82 1.08 -5.64
N ARG A 315 22.02 0.89 -6.19
CA ARG A 315 22.61 -0.46 -6.35
C ARG A 315 23.19 -1.00 -5.04
N HIS A 316 23.56 -0.13 -4.10
CA HIS A 316 24.08 -0.54 -2.78
C HIS A 316 22.99 -0.99 -1.80
N ASP A 317 21.74 -0.55 -1.98
CA ASP A 317 20.63 -0.91 -1.08
C ASP A 317 20.04 -2.31 -1.34
N TYR A 318 20.43 -2.97 -2.44
CA TYR A 318 19.99 -4.34 -2.79
C TYR A 318 21.07 -5.41 -2.59
N GLY A 319 22.09 -5.12 -1.77
CA GLY A 319 23.10 -6.11 -1.39
C GLY A 319 22.51 -7.24 -0.53
N TYR A 320 22.13 -8.34 -1.19
CA TYR A 320 21.77 -9.61 -0.57
C TYR A 320 22.96 -10.12 0.27
N SER A 321 22.82 -10.08 1.59
CA SER A 321 23.74 -10.72 2.54
C SER A 321 23.67 -12.23 2.33
N GLY A 322 24.62 -12.78 1.57
CA GLY A 322 24.79 -14.21 1.39
C GLY A 322 25.16 -14.90 2.71
N TYR A 323 24.33 -15.85 3.13
CA TYR A 323 24.65 -16.75 4.23
C TYR A 323 25.83 -17.63 3.84
N GLY A 324 26.91 -17.55 4.62
CA GLY A 324 28.05 -18.43 4.53
C GLY A 324 27.69 -19.87 4.88
N ARG A 325 28.03 -20.80 3.98
CA ARG A 325 28.15 -22.23 4.26
C ARG A 325 29.12 -22.44 5.42
N ARG A 326 28.69 -23.18 6.44
CA ARG A 326 29.59 -23.94 7.31
C ARG A 326 29.24 -25.41 7.17
N ASP A 327 30.19 -26.16 6.65
CA ASP A 327 30.23 -27.62 6.67
C ASP A 327 30.35 -28.11 8.12
N ARG A 328 29.50 -29.06 8.51
CA ARG A 328 29.81 -30.08 9.51
C ARG A 328 29.11 -31.37 9.12
N GLY A 329 29.90 -32.43 9.02
CA GLY A 329 29.46 -33.80 8.79
C GLY A 329 29.09 -34.56 10.08
N SER A 330 29.04 -35.88 9.91
CA SER A 330 28.70 -36.98 10.87
C SER A 330 27.21 -37.30 10.93
N SER A 331 26.70 -38.36 10.27
CA SER A 331 26.87 -39.83 10.43
C SER A 331 26.00 -40.44 11.54
N TRP A 332 25.54 -41.68 11.28
CA TRP A 332 24.65 -42.57 12.07
C TRP A 332 23.14 -42.28 11.95
N GLY A 333 22.25 -43.24 11.68
CA GLY A 333 22.37 -44.70 11.56
C GLY A 333 21.04 -45.32 11.11
N ASP A 334 21.13 -46.56 10.66
CA ASP A 334 20.04 -47.42 10.19
C ASP A 334 19.01 -47.76 11.28
N SER A 335 17.72 -47.86 10.91
CA SER A 335 16.97 -49.14 10.91
C SER A 335 15.46 -49.00 10.70
N PRO A 336 14.78 -50.09 10.27
CA PRO A 336 13.52 -50.05 9.52
C PRO A 336 12.32 -50.56 10.33
N VAL A 337 11.08 -50.24 9.92
CA VAL A 337 9.89 -51.01 10.31
C VAL A 337 8.89 -51.12 9.16
N TYR A 338 8.51 -52.37 8.92
CA TYR A 338 7.42 -52.90 8.11
C TYR A 338 6.04 -52.29 8.40
N SER A 339 5.19 -52.19 7.38
CA SER A 339 3.88 -52.89 7.42
C SER A 339 3.21 -52.92 6.05
N LYS A 340 2.81 -54.15 5.70
CA LYS A 340 1.95 -54.53 4.58
C LYS A 340 0.54 -53.95 4.76
N TRP A 341 -0.22 -54.07 3.67
CA TRP A 341 -1.64 -54.43 3.49
C TRP A 341 -2.10 -53.63 2.26
N SER A 342 -2.86 -54.08 1.28
CA SER A 342 -3.45 -55.35 0.85
C SER A 342 -4.21 -54.98 -0.44
N ARG A 343 -4.40 -55.94 -1.33
CA ARG A 343 -4.99 -55.75 -2.66
C ARG A 343 -6.48 -55.41 -2.62
N GLY A 344 -6.94 -54.68 -3.63
CA GLY A 344 -8.35 -54.61 -4.03
C GLY A 344 -8.49 -54.13 -5.47
N ARG A 345 -8.69 -55.06 -6.41
CA ARG A 345 -9.04 -54.83 -7.82
C ARG A 345 -10.57 -54.93 -8.01
N SER A 346 -11.02 -54.52 -9.19
CA SER A 346 -12.37 -54.58 -9.79
C SER A 346 -13.23 -53.35 -9.49
N GLY A 347 -13.87 -52.66 -10.44
CA GLY A 347 -14.19 -52.92 -11.85
C GLY A 347 -15.51 -52.17 -12.13
N PRO A 348 -15.76 -51.68 -13.35
CA PRO A 348 -16.71 -50.58 -13.60
C PRO A 348 -18.14 -51.04 -13.90
N ARG A 349 -19.13 -50.16 -13.67
CA ARG A 349 -20.42 -50.16 -14.40
C ARG A 349 -21.08 -48.76 -14.39
N PRO A 350 -21.34 -48.16 -15.58
CA PRO A 350 -22.48 -47.25 -15.82
C PRO A 350 -23.77 -48.12 -16.05
N PRO A 351 -25.00 -47.63 -16.34
CA PRO A 351 -25.40 -46.36 -16.98
C PRO A 351 -26.77 -45.76 -16.51
N SER A 352 -27.22 -44.66 -17.14
CA SER A 352 -28.58 -44.53 -17.75
C SER A 352 -28.85 -43.10 -18.26
N HIS A 353 -29.22 -43.01 -19.55
CA HIS A 353 -29.93 -41.88 -20.18
C HIS A 353 -31.44 -42.21 -20.25
N PRO A 354 -32.30 -41.36 -20.84
CA PRO A 354 -32.74 -40.00 -20.49
C PRO A 354 -34.27 -40.05 -20.20
N PRO A 355 -35.10 -38.96 -20.23
CA PRO A 355 -35.64 -38.51 -21.54
C PRO A 355 -36.24 -37.07 -21.68
N TRP A 356 -36.49 -36.70 -22.94
CA TRP A 356 -37.44 -35.71 -23.55
C TRP A 356 -37.58 -34.26 -23.03
N MET A 357 -37.35 -33.28 -23.92
CA MET A 357 -38.38 -32.34 -24.40
C MET A 357 -37.90 -31.65 -25.70
N GLU A 358 -38.64 -31.89 -26.78
CA GLU A 358 -38.58 -31.18 -28.06
C GLU A 358 -39.49 -29.93 -28.03
N ARG A 359 -39.02 -28.90 -28.74
CA ARG A 359 -39.75 -27.87 -29.51
C ARG A 359 -40.44 -26.72 -28.77
#